data_AF-A0A8K0X4X7-F1
#
_entry.id   AF-A0A8K0X4X7-F1
#
_cell.length_a   1.000
_cell.length_b   1.000
_cell.length_c   1.000
_cell.angle_alpha   90.00
_cell.angle_beta   90.00
_cell.angle_gamma   90.00
#
_symmetry.space_group_name_H-M   'P 1'
#
loop_
_entity.id
_entity.type
_entity.pdbx_description
1 polymer ?
#
loop_
_entity_poly.entity_id
_entity_poly.type
_entity_poly.pdbx_seq_one_letter_code
_entity_poly.pdbx_strand_id
1 'polypeptide(L)'
;MAPETPIRDRDFAAIFQRHITKEWSRKKAPNGAKQAWKVAKTRPKNATERIFCEAGFQAWLSYFLTELDLRTHYVGRTDDQADIEAVHRLPIPSRVAIANELAKTVPHPTFAAAVTKIRSQIERQTPSSTPMPSVEEPEPEVDLDPPRSPDNLRSATNGEQPATVTDEQHLGNATGIELVFPTYLCTAIRTTEMGASVTMTFPYDQGGGIHCLMSLAILPNKLEFIAMKLFGLHLETDGDMRYALVGRSRLRPNTDLSVQGASWAALLELLGETTSIALARSPLREYELKTQSSQYTSCVSLIWTGDARQDGILSLNLGFREGVAIKEKLYAPWNINSTVNLV
;
A
#
# COMPACT_ATOMS: atom_id res chain seq x y z
N MET A 1 8.64 -31.28 -13.54
CA MET A 1 7.48 -31.18 -12.64
C MET A 1 8.00 -31.15 -11.21
N ALA A 2 7.84 -30.03 -10.51
CA ALA A 2 8.07 -30.01 -9.06
C ALA A 2 6.89 -30.71 -8.36
N PRO A 3 7.08 -31.35 -7.20
CA PRO A 3 5.97 -31.96 -6.47
C PRO A 3 5.09 -30.87 -5.85
N GLU A 4 3.83 -30.77 -6.28
CA GLU A 4 2.82 -30.00 -5.57
C GLU A 4 2.67 -30.60 -4.17
N THR A 5 3.10 -29.85 -3.16
CA THR A 5 2.92 -30.25 -1.76
C THR A 5 1.43 -30.22 -1.45
N PRO A 6 0.82 -31.32 -0.95
CA PRO A 6 -0.62 -31.34 -0.72
C PRO A 6 -0.99 -30.28 0.32
N ILE A 7 -1.89 -29.38 -0.07
CA ILE A 7 -2.35 -28.19 0.68
C ILE A 7 -2.95 -28.52 2.08
N ARG A 8 -3.10 -29.81 2.41
CA ARG A 8 -3.74 -30.31 3.64
C ARG A 8 -2.92 -30.15 4.92
N ASP A 9 -1.59 -30.05 4.84
CA ASP A 9 -0.73 -30.02 6.04
C ASP A 9 -0.31 -28.61 6.47
N ARG A 10 -0.74 -27.56 5.76
CA ARG A 10 -0.39 -26.15 6.06
C ARG A 10 -1.50 -25.47 6.87
N ASP A 11 -1.18 -25.09 8.11
CA ASP A 11 -2.08 -24.36 8.99
C ASP A 11 -2.20 -22.88 8.56
N PHE A 12 -3.17 -22.61 7.69
CA PHE A 12 -3.53 -21.26 7.26
C PHE A 12 -4.27 -20.44 8.33
N ALA A 13 -4.65 -21.01 9.49
CA ALA A 13 -5.23 -20.24 10.57
C ALA A 13 -4.13 -19.56 11.40
N ALA A 14 -2.98 -20.20 11.59
CA ALA A 14 -1.85 -19.70 12.39
C ALA A 14 -1.41 -18.27 12.05
N ILE A 15 -1.34 -17.92 10.76
CA ILE A 15 -0.97 -16.57 10.28
C ILE A 15 -1.92 -15.48 10.80
N PHE A 16 -3.20 -15.78 10.93
CA PHE A 16 -4.18 -14.86 11.48
C PHE A 16 -4.18 -14.95 13.02
N GLN A 17 -4.22 -16.16 13.58
CA GLN A 17 -4.28 -16.40 15.04
C GLN A 17 -3.22 -15.62 15.82
N ARG A 18 -2.01 -15.43 15.26
CA ARG A 18 -0.94 -14.65 15.90
C ARG A 18 -1.33 -13.21 16.28
N HIS A 19 -2.32 -12.60 15.61
CA HIS A 19 -2.82 -11.28 15.97
C HIS A 19 -3.82 -11.35 17.14
N ILE A 20 -4.59 -12.44 17.24
CA ILE A 20 -5.59 -12.70 18.29
C ILE A 20 -4.92 -13.07 19.62
N THR A 21 -3.84 -13.88 19.56
CA THR A 21 -3.19 -14.47 20.74
C THR A 21 -2.03 -13.63 21.31
N LYS A 22 -1.46 -12.70 20.54
CA LYS A 22 -0.42 -11.77 21.02
C LYS A 22 -1.02 -10.58 21.77
N GLU A 23 -0.18 -9.93 22.58
CA GLU A 23 -0.55 -8.70 23.25
C GLU A 23 -0.85 -7.57 22.25
N TRP A 24 -2.00 -6.91 22.44
CA TRP A 24 -2.36 -5.71 21.68
C TRP A 24 -1.57 -4.49 22.15
N SER A 25 -0.54 -4.11 21.39
CA SER A 25 0.33 -2.95 21.67
C SER A 25 -0.19 -1.60 21.11
N ARG A 26 -1.23 -1.60 20.26
CA ARG A 26 -1.65 -0.40 19.51
C ARG A 26 -2.54 0.54 20.35
N LYS A 27 -2.10 1.79 20.58
CA LYS A 27 -2.87 2.78 21.37
C LYS A 27 -4.18 3.24 20.72
N LYS A 28 -4.30 3.12 19.39
CA LYS A 28 -5.46 3.55 18.58
C LYS A 28 -6.00 2.38 17.75
N ALA A 29 -7.24 2.51 17.26
CA ALA A 29 -7.76 1.63 16.21
C ALA A 29 -6.85 1.72 14.96
N PRO A 30 -6.65 0.63 14.19
CA PRO A 30 -5.88 0.70 12.95
C PRO A 30 -6.53 1.66 11.95
N ASN A 31 -5.69 2.37 11.18
CA ASN A 31 -6.16 3.27 10.13
C ASN A 31 -7.01 2.49 9.11
N GLY A 32 -8.05 3.13 8.55
CA GLY A 32 -8.95 2.50 7.57
C GLY A 32 -9.96 1.48 8.12
N ALA A 33 -9.78 0.93 9.33
CA ALA A 33 -10.59 -0.17 9.87
C ALA A 33 -12.12 0.05 9.78
N LYS A 34 -12.60 1.27 10.07
CA LYS A 34 -14.03 1.63 9.97
C LYS A 34 -14.57 1.50 8.55
N GLN A 35 -13.78 1.92 7.56
CA GLN A 35 -14.19 1.88 6.15
C GLN A 35 -14.07 0.45 5.61
N ALA A 36 -12.97 -0.24 5.91
CA ALA A 36 -12.78 -1.64 5.56
C ALA A 36 -13.89 -2.56 6.10
N TRP A 37 -14.35 -2.36 7.34
CA TRP A 37 -15.50 -3.11 7.89
C TRP A 37 -16.82 -2.86 7.15
N LYS A 38 -17.06 -1.61 6.72
CA LYS A 38 -18.25 -1.28 5.91
C LYS A 38 -18.17 -1.92 4.53
N VAL A 39 -17.01 -1.83 3.87
CA VAL A 39 -16.77 -2.41 2.54
C VAL A 39 -16.85 -3.95 2.59
N ALA A 40 -16.26 -4.59 3.59
CA ALA A 40 -16.34 -6.05 3.78
C ALA A 40 -17.80 -6.53 3.92
N LYS A 41 -18.70 -5.71 4.50
CA LYS A 41 -20.14 -6.00 4.54
C LYS A 41 -20.84 -5.88 3.19
N THR A 42 -20.35 -5.07 2.26
CA THR A 42 -20.97 -4.91 0.92
C THR A 42 -20.31 -5.76 -0.16
N ARG A 43 -19.15 -6.37 0.10
CA ARG A 43 -18.49 -7.32 -0.82
C ARG A 43 -19.36 -8.59 -1.04
N PRO A 44 -19.24 -9.28 -2.19
CA PRO A 44 -19.93 -10.54 -2.48
C PRO A 44 -19.72 -11.63 -1.41
N LYS A 45 -20.70 -12.53 -1.23
CA LYS A 45 -20.64 -13.61 -0.21
C LYS A 45 -19.48 -14.60 -0.38
N ASN A 46 -18.86 -14.66 -1.55
CA ASN A 46 -17.68 -15.48 -1.84
C ASN A 46 -16.35 -14.74 -1.68
N ALA A 47 -16.35 -13.44 -1.33
CA ALA A 47 -15.15 -12.68 -1.00
C ALA A 47 -14.61 -13.08 0.38
N THR A 48 -13.29 -13.18 0.54
CA THR A 48 -12.66 -13.65 1.79
C THR A 48 -12.96 -12.69 2.94
N GLU A 49 -12.90 -11.39 2.67
CA GLU A 49 -13.18 -10.30 3.61
C GLU A 49 -14.63 -10.37 4.14
N ARG A 50 -15.59 -10.72 3.26
CA ARG A 50 -17.00 -10.91 3.62
C ARG A 50 -17.20 -12.18 4.45
N ILE A 51 -16.54 -13.28 4.10
CA ILE A 51 -16.57 -14.54 4.86
C ILE A 51 -16.06 -14.33 6.29
N PHE A 52 -14.91 -13.67 6.45
CA PHE A 52 -14.35 -13.38 7.77
C PHE A 52 -15.20 -12.35 8.55
N CYS A 53 -15.83 -11.40 7.86
CA CYS A 53 -16.81 -10.48 8.44
C CYS A 53 -18.06 -11.19 8.97
N GLU A 54 -18.55 -12.24 8.28
CA GLU A 54 -19.70 -13.04 8.70
C GLU A 54 -19.38 -13.95 9.90
N ALA A 55 -18.17 -14.52 9.96
CA ALA A 55 -17.73 -15.33 11.09
C ALA A 55 -17.56 -14.53 12.40
N GLY A 56 -17.17 -13.25 12.31
CA GLY A 56 -17.24 -12.32 13.43
C GLY A 56 -16.18 -11.22 13.41
N PHE A 57 -16.40 -10.17 14.22
CA PHE A 57 -15.52 -8.99 14.25
C PHE A 57 -14.07 -9.33 14.66
N GLN A 58 -13.85 -10.35 15.50
CA GLN A 58 -12.51 -10.85 15.84
C GLN A 58 -11.81 -11.46 14.63
N ALA A 59 -12.46 -12.39 13.92
CA ALA A 59 -11.90 -13.05 12.75
C ALA A 59 -11.57 -12.03 11.64
N TRP A 60 -12.51 -11.14 11.35
CA TRP A 60 -12.29 -10.05 10.41
C TRP A 60 -11.17 -9.09 10.84
N LEU A 61 -11.14 -8.66 12.11
CA LEU A 61 -10.10 -7.73 12.56
C LEU A 61 -8.72 -8.38 12.46
N SER A 62 -8.62 -9.68 12.78
CA SER A 62 -7.40 -10.47 12.62
C SER A 62 -6.94 -10.49 11.16
N TYR A 63 -7.83 -10.81 10.23
CA TYR A 63 -7.56 -10.81 8.78
C TYR A 63 -7.11 -9.43 8.28
N PHE A 64 -7.85 -8.38 8.64
CA PHE A 64 -7.54 -7.00 8.26
C PHE A 64 -6.20 -6.53 8.84
N LEU A 65 -5.81 -7.00 10.02
CA LEU A 65 -4.50 -6.74 10.59
C LEU A 65 -3.38 -7.47 9.83
N THR A 66 -3.60 -8.69 9.36
CA THR A 66 -2.60 -9.39 8.55
C THR A 66 -2.43 -8.72 7.18
N GLU A 67 -3.52 -8.31 6.52
CA GLU A 67 -3.45 -7.47 5.31
C GLU A 67 -2.76 -6.11 5.54
N LEU A 68 -3.00 -5.45 6.68
CA LEU A 68 -2.30 -4.21 7.03
C LEU A 68 -0.81 -4.45 7.29
N ASP A 69 -0.46 -5.53 7.98
CA ASP A 69 0.92 -5.82 8.33
C ASP A 69 1.70 -6.24 7.06
N LEU A 70 1.07 -6.89 6.08
CA LEU A 70 1.61 -7.06 4.71
C LEU A 70 1.92 -5.75 3.97
N ARG A 71 1.37 -4.60 4.38
CA ARG A 71 1.75 -3.26 3.86
C ARG A 71 3.01 -2.72 4.54
N THR A 72 3.51 -3.38 5.58
CA THR A 72 4.75 -3.04 6.30
C THR A 72 5.85 -4.06 5.98
N HIS A 73 7.10 -3.76 6.34
CA HIS A 73 8.25 -4.65 6.08
C HIS A 73 8.62 -5.39 7.37
N TYR A 74 8.76 -6.71 7.27
CA TYR A 74 9.14 -7.61 8.36
C TYR A 74 9.60 -8.97 7.81
N VAL A 75 10.37 -9.71 8.61
CA VAL A 75 10.86 -11.06 8.27
C VAL A 75 9.70 -12.06 8.21
N GLY A 76 9.60 -12.81 7.11
CA GLY A 76 8.50 -13.74 6.84
C GLY A 76 7.36 -13.16 6.00
N ARG A 77 7.39 -11.87 5.64
CA ARG A 77 6.36 -11.23 4.80
C ARG A 77 6.08 -11.96 3.48
N THR A 78 7.10 -12.48 2.80
CA THR A 78 6.92 -13.21 1.53
C THR A 78 6.15 -14.52 1.71
N ASP A 79 6.42 -15.24 2.80
CA ASP A 79 5.73 -16.49 3.13
C ASP A 79 4.27 -16.18 3.54
N ASP A 80 4.08 -15.14 4.35
CA ASP A 80 2.76 -14.66 4.76
C ASP A 80 1.90 -14.15 3.58
N GLN A 81 2.52 -13.47 2.62
CA GLN A 81 1.88 -13.03 1.38
C GLN A 81 1.44 -14.25 0.56
N ALA A 82 2.32 -15.24 0.40
CA ALA A 82 2.01 -16.48 -0.30
C ALA A 82 0.88 -17.27 0.40
N ASP A 83 0.85 -17.25 1.74
CA ASP A 83 -0.20 -17.88 2.54
C ASP A 83 -1.55 -17.18 2.42
N ILE A 84 -1.59 -15.85 2.45
CA ILE A 84 -2.84 -15.11 2.19
C ILE A 84 -3.33 -15.36 0.77
N GLU A 85 -2.46 -15.30 -0.23
CA GLU A 85 -2.82 -15.63 -1.61
C GLU A 85 -3.31 -17.06 -1.78
N ALA A 86 -2.72 -18.03 -1.07
CA ALA A 86 -3.22 -19.40 -1.03
C ALA A 86 -4.62 -19.46 -0.41
N VAL A 87 -4.86 -18.77 0.70
CA VAL A 87 -6.19 -18.66 1.34
C VAL A 87 -7.23 -18.10 0.38
N HIS A 88 -6.92 -17.05 -0.40
CA HIS A 88 -7.85 -16.52 -1.42
C HIS A 88 -8.22 -17.54 -2.49
N ARG A 89 -7.29 -18.43 -2.86
CA ARG A 89 -7.50 -19.51 -3.84
C ARG A 89 -8.25 -20.72 -3.27
N LEU A 90 -8.38 -20.83 -1.94
CA LEU A 90 -9.10 -21.95 -1.32
C LEU A 90 -10.61 -21.94 -1.64
N PRO A 91 -11.24 -23.13 -1.74
CA PRO A 91 -12.70 -23.25 -1.80
C PRO A 91 -13.39 -22.50 -0.67
N ILE A 92 -14.59 -21.97 -0.94
CA ILE A 92 -15.40 -21.22 0.04
C ILE A 92 -15.57 -21.98 1.37
N PRO A 93 -15.87 -23.30 1.41
CA PRO A 93 -15.98 -24.03 2.67
C PRO A 93 -14.72 -24.00 3.53
N SER A 94 -13.53 -24.05 2.92
CA SER A 94 -12.24 -23.99 3.63
C SER A 94 -11.99 -22.60 4.22
N ARG A 95 -12.28 -21.54 3.46
CA ARG A 95 -12.20 -20.15 3.98
C ARG A 95 -13.19 -19.91 5.12
N VAL A 96 -14.40 -20.47 5.02
CA VAL A 96 -15.41 -20.43 6.09
C VAL A 96 -14.95 -21.22 7.33
N ALA A 97 -14.27 -22.35 7.16
CA ALA A 97 -13.70 -23.11 8.27
C ALA A 97 -12.63 -22.30 9.03
N ILE A 98 -11.64 -21.72 8.32
CA ILE A 98 -10.60 -20.86 8.90
C ILE A 98 -11.23 -19.67 9.63
N ALA A 99 -12.17 -18.96 9.01
CA ALA A 99 -12.83 -17.82 9.62
C ALA A 99 -13.59 -18.18 10.92
N ASN A 100 -14.27 -19.33 10.94
CA ASN A 100 -14.97 -19.85 12.12
C ASN A 100 -14.03 -20.33 13.22
N GLU A 101 -12.84 -20.81 12.88
CA GLU A 101 -11.79 -21.17 13.83
C GLU A 101 -11.23 -19.92 14.53
N LEU A 102 -10.94 -18.86 13.77
CA LEU A 102 -10.51 -17.57 14.30
C LEU A 102 -11.56 -16.90 15.18
N ALA A 103 -12.85 -17.09 14.88
CA ALA A 103 -13.94 -16.63 15.73
C ALA A 103 -14.03 -17.38 17.08
N LYS A 104 -13.50 -18.61 17.15
CA LYS A 104 -13.45 -19.45 18.36
C LYS A 104 -12.11 -19.39 19.12
N THR A 105 -11.06 -18.87 18.48
CA THR A 105 -9.74 -18.70 19.09
C THR A 105 -9.85 -17.84 20.36
N VAL A 106 -9.26 -18.27 21.46
CA VAL A 106 -9.26 -17.51 22.72
C VAL A 106 -8.36 -16.27 22.56
N PRO A 107 -8.89 -15.05 22.64
CA PRO A 107 -8.08 -13.83 22.47
C PRO A 107 -7.23 -13.53 23.70
N HIS A 108 -6.08 -12.89 23.46
CA HIS A 108 -5.34 -12.24 24.54
C HIS A 108 -6.23 -11.16 25.20
N PRO A 109 -6.20 -10.97 26.54
CA PRO A 109 -7.09 -10.02 27.22
C PRO A 109 -7.02 -8.59 26.66
N THR A 110 -5.84 -8.12 26.29
CA THR A 110 -5.68 -6.78 25.66
C THR A 110 -6.22 -6.72 24.23
N PHE A 111 -6.16 -7.82 23.47
CA PHE A 111 -6.81 -7.93 22.16
C PHE A 111 -8.35 -7.92 22.30
N ALA A 112 -8.90 -8.68 23.25
CA ALA A 112 -10.35 -8.70 23.52
C ALA A 112 -10.90 -7.32 23.92
N ALA A 113 -10.15 -6.58 24.75
CA ALA A 113 -10.47 -5.20 25.10
C ALA A 113 -10.42 -4.27 23.88
N ALA A 114 -9.41 -4.42 23.01
CA ALA A 114 -9.29 -3.65 21.77
C ALA A 114 -10.43 -3.94 20.78
N VAL A 115 -10.77 -5.22 20.56
CA VAL A 115 -11.93 -5.67 19.76
C VAL A 115 -13.21 -4.97 20.18
N THR A 116 -13.53 -5.01 21.48
CA THR A 116 -14.73 -4.37 22.05
C THR A 116 -14.71 -2.85 21.84
N LYS A 117 -13.57 -2.21 22.13
CA LYS A 117 -13.39 -0.76 21.98
C LYS A 117 -13.58 -0.32 20.52
N ILE A 118 -12.86 -0.93 19.59
CA ILE A 118 -12.89 -0.58 18.16
C ILE A 118 -14.29 -0.81 17.59
N ARG A 119 -14.93 -1.94 17.91
CA ARG A 119 -16.31 -2.24 17.48
C ARG A 119 -17.28 -1.15 17.91
N SER A 120 -17.26 -0.77 19.19
CA SER A 120 -18.15 0.28 19.72
C SER A 120 -17.94 1.65 19.05
N GLN A 121 -16.70 1.98 18.67
CA GLN A 121 -16.38 3.22 17.96
C GLN A 121 -16.89 3.22 16.51
N ILE A 122 -16.83 2.07 15.84
CA ILE A 122 -17.38 1.90 14.49
C ILE A 122 -18.90 1.99 14.50
N GLU A 123 -19.56 1.34 15.46
CA GLU A 123 -21.03 1.30 15.57
C GLU A 123 -21.62 2.67 15.95
N ARG A 124 -21.07 3.35 16.97
CA ARG A 124 -21.55 4.68 17.44
C ARG A 124 -21.51 5.81 16.41
N GLN A 125 -20.73 5.67 15.33
CA GLN A 125 -20.59 6.68 14.28
C GLN A 125 -21.29 6.29 12.97
N THR A 126 -22.31 5.44 13.07
CA THR A 126 -23.28 5.21 12.01
C THR A 126 -24.51 6.05 12.37
N PRO A 127 -24.85 7.13 11.63
CA PRO A 127 -26.06 7.88 11.93
C PRO A 127 -27.26 6.94 11.76
N SER A 128 -27.97 6.73 12.87
CA SER A 128 -29.27 6.06 12.81
C SER A 128 -30.22 7.02 12.09
N SER A 129 -30.73 6.61 10.93
CA SER A 129 -31.79 7.32 10.21
C SER A 129 -33.11 7.19 11.00
N THR A 130 -33.21 7.93 12.10
CA THR A 130 -34.47 8.12 12.83
C THR A 130 -35.23 9.24 12.10
N PRO A 131 -36.47 9.01 11.62
CA PRO A 131 -37.25 10.06 10.99
C PRO A 131 -37.51 11.18 12.00
N MET A 132 -37.23 12.43 11.63
CA MET A 132 -37.70 13.56 12.43
C MET A 132 -39.23 13.69 12.31
N PRO A 133 -39.93 14.12 13.38
CA PRO A 133 -41.36 14.42 13.29
C PRO A 133 -41.58 15.61 12.36
N SER A 134 -42.59 15.52 11.50
CA SER A 134 -43.07 16.66 10.72
C SER A 134 -43.61 17.72 11.68
N VAL A 135 -43.06 18.93 11.63
CA VAL A 135 -43.63 20.11 12.27
C VAL A 135 -44.30 20.93 11.17
N GLU A 136 -45.63 21.01 11.22
CA GLU A 136 -46.40 21.99 10.44
C GLU A 136 -46.25 23.37 11.09
N GLU A 137 -45.95 24.41 10.30
CA GLU A 137 -46.32 25.79 10.61
C GLU A 137 -46.65 26.55 9.30
N PRO A 138 -47.53 27.57 9.34
CA PRO A 138 -48.21 28.08 8.14
C PRO A 138 -47.67 29.41 7.58
N GLU A 139 -47.88 29.62 6.28
CA GLU A 139 -47.98 30.94 5.63
C GLU A 139 -49.42 31.52 5.79
N PRO A 140 -49.76 32.77 5.39
CA PRO A 140 -48.98 33.79 4.67
C PRO A 140 -49.10 35.23 5.23
N GLU A 141 -48.43 36.22 4.60
CA GLU A 141 -49.13 37.34 3.92
C GLU A 141 -48.21 38.10 2.94
N VAL A 142 -48.82 38.88 2.05
CA VAL A 142 -48.28 39.34 0.75
C VAL A 142 -48.22 40.87 0.68
N ASP A 143 -47.24 41.46 -0.03
CA ASP A 143 -47.45 42.76 -0.70
C ASP A 143 -46.58 42.98 -1.98
N LEU A 144 -46.90 44.03 -2.75
CA LEU A 144 -46.76 44.16 -4.23
C LEU A 144 -45.85 45.34 -4.69
N ASP A 145 -45.25 45.40 -5.90
CA ASP A 145 -44.92 44.38 -6.92
C ASP A 145 -43.68 44.82 -7.78
N PRO A 146 -43.67 45.33 -9.05
CA PRO A 146 -42.47 45.18 -9.92
C PRO A 146 -42.07 46.49 -10.67
N PRO A 147 -41.43 46.51 -11.88
CA PRO A 147 -40.65 45.50 -12.61
C PRO A 147 -39.28 45.98 -13.16
N ARG A 148 -38.40 45.04 -13.59
CA ARG A 148 -37.59 45.18 -14.84
C ARG A 148 -36.90 43.87 -15.25
N SER A 149 -37.36 43.32 -16.39
CA SER A 149 -36.73 42.26 -17.21
C SER A 149 -36.01 42.92 -18.42
N PRO A 150 -35.28 42.21 -19.34
CA PRO A 150 -35.30 40.75 -19.54
C PRO A 150 -33.98 40.04 -19.96
N ASP A 151 -34.11 38.71 -20.11
CA ASP A 151 -33.37 37.75 -20.98
C ASP A 151 -31.84 37.58 -20.84
N ASN A 152 -31.32 36.36 -20.56
CA ASN A 152 -31.49 35.19 -21.44
C ASN A 152 -31.16 33.81 -20.81
N LEU A 153 -31.96 32.81 -21.21
CA LEU A 153 -31.63 31.42 -21.57
C LEU A 153 -30.81 30.48 -20.63
N ARG A 154 -31.51 29.42 -20.18
CA ARG A 154 -31.24 27.96 -20.35
C ARG A 154 -29.76 27.47 -20.39
N SER A 155 -29.38 26.36 -19.77
CA SER A 155 -30.14 25.10 -19.63
C SER A 155 -29.57 24.19 -18.53
N ALA A 156 -30.36 23.19 -18.10
CA ALA A 156 -29.92 22.16 -17.18
C ALA A 156 -29.06 21.07 -17.86
N THR A 157 -28.09 20.53 -17.11
CA THR A 157 -27.51 19.20 -17.33
C THR A 157 -27.09 18.57 -16.01
N ASN A 158 -27.26 17.26 -15.89
CA ASN A 158 -26.95 16.48 -14.69
C ASN A 158 -25.46 16.56 -14.35
N GLY A 159 -25.15 16.90 -13.10
CA GLY A 159 -23.85 16.61 -12.51
C GLY A 159 -23.76 15.14 -12.12
N GLU A 160 -23.44 14.26 -13.08
CA GLU A 160 -23.07 12.88 -12.76
C GLU A 160 -21.83 12.87 -11.87
N GLN A 161 -22.04 12.55 -10.59
CA GLN A 161 -20.97 12.40 -9.61
C GLN A 161 -20.33 11.02 -9.83
N PRO A 162 -19.08 10.91 -10.33
CA PRO A 162 -18.47 9.62 -10.60
C PRO A 162 -18.13 8.93 -9.29
N ALA A 163 -18.67 7.73 -9.08
CA ALA A 163 -18.32 6.89 -7.95
C ALA A 163 -16.87 6.40 -8.09
N THR A 164 -15.93 6.97 -7.33
CA THR A 164 -14.56 6.47 -7.23
C THR A 164 -14.49 5.24 -6.34
N VAL A 165 -14.88 4.10 -6.90
CA VAL A 165 -14.38 2.79 -6.45
C VAL A 165 -12.94 2.67 -6.96
N THR A 166 -11.98 3.06 -6.14
CA THR A 166 -10.55 2.83 -6.41
C THR A 166 -10.14 1.50 -5.79
N ASP A 167 -10.34 0.41 -6.52
CA ASP A 167 -9.67 -0.86 -6.21
C ASP A 167 -8.14 -0.67 -6.39
N GLU A 168 -7.35 -1.06 -5.38
CA GLU A 168 -5.89 -0.91 -5.39
C GLU A 168 -5.27 -1.85 -6.45
N GLN A 169 -4.79 -1.30 -7.58
CA GLN A 169 -4.08 -2.06 -8.61
C GLN A 169 -2.63 -2.30 -8.15
N HIS A 170 -2.31 -3.56 -7.81
CA HIS A 170 -0.94 -4.01 -7.57
C HIS A 170 -0.38 -4.70 -8.82
N LEU A 171 0.81 -4.29 -9.28
CA LEU A 171 1.57 -4.94 -10.35
C LEU A 171 2.93 -5.37 -9.78
N GLY A 172 3.45 -6.48 -10.27
CA GLY A 172 4.77 -7.00 -9.91
C GLY A 172 5.44 -7.66 -11.13
N ASN A 173 6.77 -7.83 -11.06
CA ASN A 173 7.62 -8.44 -12.10
C ASN A 173 7.59 -7.66 -13.43
N ALA A 174 8.40 -6.61 -13.52
CA ALA A 174 8.52 -5.74 -14.69
C ALA A 174 9.48 -6.31 -15.75
N THR A 175 9.19 -6.07 -17.03
CA THR A 175 9.98 -6.56 -18.18
C THR A 175 10.61 -5.48 -19.04
N GLY A 176 10.30 -4.19 -18.79
CA GLY A 176 10.85 -3.03 -19.50
C GLY A 176 11.61 -2.05 -18.60
N ILE A 177 12.41 -2.55 -17.65
CA ILE A 177 13.14 -1.70 -16.68
C ILE A 177 14.15 -0.76 -17.34
N GLU A 178 14.75 -1.18 -18.45
CA GLU A 178 15.68 -0.44 -19.30
C GLU A 178 15.04 0.78 -20.01
N LEU A 179 13.71 0.83 -20.10
CA LEU A 179 12.96 1.98 -20.66
C LEU A 179 12.74 3.11 -19.63
N VAL A 180 13.07 2.85 -18.36
CA VAL A 180 12.77 3.72 -17.21
C VAL A 180 14.05 4.08 -16.43
N PHE A 181 14.94 3.11 -16.22
CA PHE A 181 16.08 3.23 -15.31
C PHE A 181 17.43 3.23 -16.02
N PRO A 182 18.45 3.95 -15.50
CA PRO A 182 19.82 3.86 -15.99
C PRO A 182 20.41 2.46 -15.83
N THR A 183 21.39 2.12 -16.67
CA THR A 183 22.06 0.81 -16.73
C THR A 183 22.51 0.29 -15.37
N TYR A 184 23.08 1.14 -14.52
CA TYR A 184 23.49 0.74 -13.16
C TYR A 184 22.32 0.15 -12.37
N LEU A 185 21.20 0.87 -12.32
CA LEU A 185 20.03 0.50 -11.53
C LEU A 185 19.35 -0.75 -12.10
N CYS A 186 19.35 -0.93 -13.43
CA CYS A 186 18.91 -2.18 -14.06
C CYS A 186 19.71 -3.41 -13.56
N THR A 187 21.03 -3.25 -13.30
CA THR A 187 21.85 -4.33 -12.70
C THR A 187 21.75 -4.42 -11.17
N ALA A 188 21.02 -3.49 -10.52
CA ALA A 188 20.89 -3.44 -9.08
C ALA A 188 19.53 -3.93 -8.58
N ILE A 189 18.49 -3.85 -9.41
CA ILE A 189 17.19 -4.45 -9.16
C ILE A 189 17.31 -5.98 -9.26
N ARG A 190 16.76 -6.72 -8.29
CA ARG A 190 16.70 -8.18 -8.35
C ARG A 190 15.85 -8.63 -9.53
N THR A 191 16.38 -9.52 -10.36
CA THR A 191 15.62 -10.20 -11.42
C THR A 191 15.27 -11.63 -11.02
N THR A 192 14.18 -12.13 -11.60
CA THR A 192 13.69 -13.51 -11.48
C THR A 192 13.32 -14.02 -12.89
N GLU A 193 12.95 -15.29 -13.03
CA GLU A 193 12.43 -15.84 -14.30
C GLU A 193 11.19 -15.10 -14.82
N MET A 194 10.43 -14.44 -13.94
CA MET A 194 9.25 -13.64 -14.30
C MET A 194 9.56 -12.18 -14.66
N GLY A 195 10.82 -11.73 -14.50
CA GLY A 195 11.23 -10.33 -14.72
C GLY A 195 11.84 -9.67 -13.47
N ALA A 196 12.00 -8.36 -13.53
CA ALA A 196 12.59 -7.53 -12.49
C ALA A 196 11.61 -7.29 -11.33
N SER A 197 12.09 -7.41 -10.10
CA SER A 197 11.35 -7.23 -8.86
C SER A 197 11.07 -5.75 -8.58
N VAL A 198 10.20 -5.19 -9.43
CA VAL A 198 9.60 -3.88 -9.32
C VAL A 198 8.10 -4.10 -9.11
N THR A 199 7.55 -3.43 -8.11
CA THR A 199 6.11 -3.39 -7.85
C THR A 199 5.59 -1.97 -7.93
N MET A 200 4.34 -1.81 -8.36
CA MET A 200 3.63 -0.53 -8.36
C MET A 200 2.23 -0.70 -7.78
N THR A 201 1.79 0.27 -6.99
CA THR A 201 0.46 0.28 -6.35
C THR A 201 -0.27 1.59 -6.64
N PHE A 202 -1.50 1.50 -7.15
CA PHE A 202 -2.34 2.63 -7.56
C PHE A 202 -3.80 2.49 -7.11
N PRO A 203 -4.47 3.55 -6.61
CA PRO A 203 -3.86 4.65 -5.87
C PRO A 203 -3.41 4.15 -4.49
N TYR A 204 -2.35 4.73 -3.91
CA TYR A 204 -1.89 4.36 -2.57
C TYR A 204 -2.57 5.23 -1.50
N ASP A 205 -3.89 5.12 -1.37
CA ASP A 205 -4.65 5.96 -0.43
C ASP A 205 -4.53 5.50 1.03
N GLN A 206 -3.41 5.85 1.65
CA GLN A 206 -3.24 5.82 3.10
C GLN A 206 -3.56 7.18 3.78
N GLY A 207 -4.41 8.01 3.17
CA GLY A 207 -4.79 9.32 3.72
C GLY A 207 -3.65 10.34 3.79
N GLY A 208 -2.59 10.14 2.99
CA GLY A 208 -1.36 10.93 2.99
C GLY A 208 -0.98 11.53 1.63
N GLY A 209 -1.88 11.52 0.64
CA GLY A 209 -1.65 12.14 -0.68
C GLY A 209 -0.65 11.42 -1.59
N ILE A 210 -0.30 10.17 -1.32
CA ILE A 210 0.57 9.37 -2.20
C ILE A 210 -0.31 8.72 -3.27
N HIS A 211 -0.19 9.15 -4.52
CA HIS A 211 -1.04 8.61 -5.60
C HIS A 211 -0.45 7.36 -6.27
N CYS A 212 0.86 7.19 -6.23
CA CYS A 212 1.55 6.04 -6.79
C CYS A 212 2.74 5.69 -5.91
N LEU A 213 2.76 4.47 -5.37
CA LEU A 213 3.92 3.90 -4.69
C LEU A 213 4.57 2.87 -5.62
N MET A 214 5.83 3.09 -5.98
CA MET A 214 6.68 2.08 -6.60
C MET A 214 7.68 1.55 -5.57
N SER A 215 7.94 0.24 -5.57
CA SER A 215 9.01 -0.37 -4.76
C SER A 215 9.87 -1.30 -5.59
N LEU A 216 11.18 -1.19 -5.46
CA LEU A 216 12.18 -2.02 -6.13
C LEU A 216 12.95 -2.85 -5.09
N ALA A 217 13.06 -4.16 -5.30
CA ALA A 217 13.98 -4.99 -4.51
C ALA A 217 15.41 -4.82 -5.06
N ILE A 218 16.32 -4.36 -4.21
CA ILE A 218 17.70 -4.05 -4.53
C ILE A 218 18.62 -5.14 -4.00
N LEU A 219 19.46 -5.68 -4.88
CA LEU A 219 20.40 -6.75 -4.56
C LEU A 219 21.33 -6.37 -3.40
N PRO A 220 21.71 -7.33 -2.53
CA PRO A 220 22.38 -7.00 -1.26
C PRO A 220 23.74 -6.32 -1.46
N ASN A 221 24.48 -6.72 -2.49
CA ASN A 221 25.78 -6.17 -2.89
C ASN A 221 25.71 -4.81 -3.62
N LYS A 222 24.52 -4.22 -3.74
CA LYS A 222 24.29 -2.90 -4.37
C LYS A 222 23.80 -1.85 -3.37
N LEU A 223 23.36 -2.29 -2.18
CA LEU A 223 22.78 -1.44 -1.15
C LEU A 223 23.74 -0.38 -0.64
N GLU A 224 25.01 -0.72 -0.39
CA GLU A 224 26.01 0.24 0.10
C GLU A 224 26.14 1.44 -0.85
N PHE A 225 26.30 1.18 -2.15
CA PHE A 225 26.42 2.24 -3.15
C PHE A 225 25.14 3.08 -3.23
N ILE A 226 23.95 2.46 -3.25
CA ILE A 226 22.68 3.19 -3.34
C ILE A 226 22.42 4.02 -2.06
N ALA A 227 22.71 3.47 -0.88
CA ALA A 227 22.59 4.17 0.40
C ALA A 227 23.53 5.38 0.48
N MET A 228 24.80 5.18 0.10
CA MET A 228 25.79 6.25 0.04
C MET A 228 25.40 7.32 -1.00
N LYS A 229 25.00 6.90 -2.20
CA LYS A 229 24.72 7.81 -3.31
C LYS A 229 23.51 8.68 -3.04
N LEU A 230 22.40 8.10 -2.59
CA LEU A 230 21.15 8.84 -2.37
C LEU A 230 21.13 9.63 -1.05
N PHE A 231 21.60 9.01 0.05
CA PHE A 231 21.40 9.51 1.42
C PHE A 231 22.69 9.88 2.15
N GLY A 232 23.87 9.69 1.53
CA GLY A 232 25.17 9.86 2.21
C GLY A 232 25.43 8.83 3.31
N LEU A 233 24.68 7.72 3.32
CA LEU A 233 24.75 6.71 4.37
C LEU A 233 25.72 5.59 3.96
N HIS A 234 26.83 5.45 4.68
CA HIS A 234 27.74 4.33 4.48
C HIS A 234 27.21 3.07 5.19
N LEU A 235 27.12 1.97 4.44
CA LEU A 235 26.76 0.65 4.95
C LEU A 235 27.96 -0.28 4.87
N GLU A 236 28.32 -0.93 5.96
CA GLU A 236 29.35 -1.97 5.98
C GLU A 236 28.71 -3.36 6.01
N THR A 237 29.37 -4.34 5.40
CA THR A 237 29.07 -5.76 5.54
C THR A 237 30.24 -6.49 6.17
N ASP A 238 29.98 -7.29 7.20
CA ASP A 238 30.97 -7.96 8.03
C ASP A 238 30.40 -9.35 8.40
N GLY A 239 30.83 -10.37 7.64
CA GLY A 239 30.17 -11.68 7.60
C GLY A 239 28.73 -11.57 7.08
N ASP A 240 27.81 -12.32 7.72
CA ASP A 240 26.36 -12.26 7.44
C ASP A 240 25.69 -10.98 8.00
N MET A 241 26.44 -10.05 8.60
CA MET A 241 25.90 -8.88 9.28
C MET A 241 26.13 -7.57 8.51
N ARG A 242 25.07 -6.77 8.38
CA ARG A 242 25.11 -5.42 7.81
C ARG A 242 24.99 -4.35 8.91
N TYR A 243 25.79 -3.30 8.80
CA TYR A 243 25.84 -2.18 9.73
C TYR A 243 25.70 -0.86 8.97
N ALA A 244 25.12 0.15 9.61
CA ALA A 244 25.18 1.53 9.14
C ALA A 244 26.22 2.30 9.95
N LEU A 245 27.10 3.05 9.29
CA LEU A 245 28.04 3.94 9.98
C LEU A 245 27.40 5.31 10.23
N VAL A 246 27.43 5.76 11.48
CA VAL A 246 27.02 7.11 11.88
C VAL A 246 28.15 7.72 12.71
N GLY A 247 28.90 8.64 12.08
CA GLY A 247 30.11 9.21 12.66
C GLY A 247 31.18 8.15 12.89
N ARG A 248 31.44 7.82 14.16
CA ARG A 248 32.39 6.76 14.57
C ARG A 248 31.70 5.49 15.10
N SER A 249 30.38 5.39 14.99
CA SER A 249 29.59 4.29 15.56
C SER A 249 29.08 3.36 14.47
N ARG A 250 29.15 2.04 14.70
CA ARG A 250 28.48 1.00 13.89
C ARG A 250 27.09 0.73 14.47
N LEU A 251 26.04 1.00 13.71
CA LEU A 251 24.66 0.68 14.08
C LEU A 251 24.24 -0.63 13.43
N ARG A 252 23.95 -1.65 14.25
CA ARG A 252 23.35 -2.91 13.81
C ARG A 252 21.82 -2.79 13.82
N PRO A 253 21.12 -3.04 12.69
CA PRO A 253 19.67 -3.20 12.70
C PRO A 253 19.28 -4.46 13.47
N ASN A 254 18.47 -4.32 14.53
CA ASN A 254 17.76 -5.44 15.18
C ASN A 254 16.39 -5.71 14.51
N THR A 255 15.91 -4.75 13.75
CA THR A 255 14.73 -4.76 12.88
C THR A 255 15.11 -4.05 11.58
N ASP A 256 14.20 -4.00 10.62
CA ASP A 256 14.31 -3.15 9.43
C ASP A 256 14.59 -1.68 9.85
N LEU A 257 15.54 -1.04 9.18
CA LEU A 257 15.79 0.40 9.24
C LEU A 257 15.30 1.05 7.94
N SER A 258 14.79 2.28 8.04
CA SER A 258 14.39 3.10 6.90
C SER A 258 15.14 4.42 6.93
N VAL A 259 15.63 4.87 5.78
CA VAL A 259 16.23 6.20 5.57
C VAL A 259 15.45 6.97 4.51
N GLN A 260 15.35 8.28 4.69
CA GLN A 260 14.68 9.25 3.82
C GLN A 260 15.54 10.51 3.69
N GLY A 261 15.20 11.41 2.76
CA GLY A 261 15.95 12.63 2.52
C GLY A 261 17.02 12.45 1.44
N ALA A 262 16.64 11.90 0.28
CA ALA A 262 17.54 11.78 -0.85
C ALA A 262 17.84 13.16 -1.47
N SER A 263 19.08 13.42 -1.89
CA SER A 263 19.44 14.67 -2.57
C SER A 263 18.97 14.68 -4.03
N TRP A 264 18.47 15.82 -4.52
CA TRP A 264 17.89 15.89 -5.88
C TRP A 264 18.90 15.56 -7.00
N ALA A 265 20.16 15.98 -6.85
CA ALA A 265 21.22 15.68 -7.80
C ALA A 265 21.50 14.17 -7.89
N ALA A 266 21.55 13.48 -6.75
CA ALA A 266 21.76 12.03 -6.72
C ALA A 266 20.58 11.24 -7.31
N LEU A 267 19.35 11.74 -7.15
CA LEU A 267 18.17 11.13 -7.76
C LEU A 267 18.23 11.15 -9.29
N LEU A 268 18.61 12.29 -9.88
CA LEU A 268 18.75 12.41 -11.33
C LEU A 268 19.82 11.47 -11.88
N GLU A 269 20.97 11.38 -11.20
CA GLU A 269 22.08 10.53 -11.63
C GLU A 269 21.78 9.03 -11.48
N LEU A 270 21.14 8.61 -10.37
CA LEU A 270 20.92 7.19 -10.07
C LEU A 270 19.62 6.63 -10.68
N LEU A 271 18.52 7.39 -10.62
CA LEU A 271 17.20 6.93 -11.05
C LEU A 271 16.84 7.38 -12.47
N GLY A 272 17.63 8.28 -13.06
CA GLY A 272 17.42 8.84 -14.39
C GLY A 272 16.32 9.90 -14.44
N GLU A 273 16.21 10.53 -15.61
CA GLU A 273 15.32 11.66 -15.86
C GLU A 273 13.83 11.27 -15.73
N THR A 274 13.40 10.16 -16.36
CA THR A 274 11.99 9.69 -16.33
C THR A 274 11.48 9.58 -14.88
N THR A 275 12.24 8.89 -14.02
CA THR A 275 11.89 8.68 -12.61
C THR A 275 11.93 9.99 -11.81
N SER A 276 12.92 10.84 -12.09
CA SER A 276 13.08 12.12 -11.38
C SER A 276 11.95 13.12 -11.70
N ILE A 277 11.47 13.15 -12.94
CA ILE A 277 10.28 13.90 -13.33
C ILE A 277 9.04 13.37 -12.58
N ALA A 278 8.88 12.06 -12.49
CA ALA A 278 7.76 11.44 -11.77
C ALA A 278 7.78 11.74 -10.26
N LEU A 279 8.95 11.77 -9.63
CA LEU A 279 9.15 12.20 -8.25
C LEU A 279 8.83 13.69 -8.07
N ALA A 280 9.18 14.55 -9.04
CA ALA A 280 8.93 15.99 -8.98
C ALA A 280 7.43 16.34 -9.02
N ARG A 281 6.61 15.46 -9.60
CA ARG A 281 5.15 15.58 -9.72
C ARG A 281 4.40 14.86 -8.59
N SER A 282 5.11 14.34 -7.60
CA SER A 282 4.53 13.77 -6.40
C SER A 282 3.88 14.84 -5.52
N PRO A 283 2.65 14.66 -5.01
CA PRO A 283 2.03 15.62 -4.09
C PRO A 283 2.84 15.82 -2.80
N LEU A 284 3.59 14.78 -2.38
CA LEU A 284 4.54 14.88 -1.28
C LEU A 284 5.68 15.88 -1.60
N ARG A 285 6.21 15.87 -2.82
CA ARG A 285 7.27 16.83 -3.22
C ARG A 285 6.72 18.25 -3.30
N GLU A 286 5.49 18.41 -3.79
CA GLU A 286 4.81 19.70 -3.81
C GLU A 286 4.64 20.28 -2.39
N TYR A 287 4.27 19.43 -1.42
CA TYR A 287 4.18 19.81 -0.01
C TYR A 287 5.54 20.18 0.61
N GLU A 288 6.59 19.41 0.36
CA GLU A 288 7.96 19.72 0.81
C GLU A 288 8.45 21.09 0.31
N LEU A 289 8.22 21.37 -0.98
CA LEU A 289 8.63 22.63 -1.60
C LEU A 289 7.85 23.83 -1.03
N LYS A 290 6.56 23.65 -0.74
CA LYS A 290 5.71 24.68 -0.12
C LYS A 290 6.05 24.97 1.35
N THR A 291 6.57 23.98 2.09
CA THR A 291 6.72 24.08 3.55
C THR A 291 8.16 24.26 4.05
N GLN A 292 9.15 23.68 3.37
CA GLN A 292 10.52 23.58 3.89
C GLN A 292 11.61 23.95 2.88
N SER A 293 11.27 24.26 1.62
CA SER A 293 12.23 24.68 0.58
C SER A 293 13.48 23.78 0.48
N SER A 294 13.29 22.47 0.68
CA SER A 294 14.38 21.52 0.94
C SER A 294 15.07 21.02 -0.34
N GLN A 295 16.40 20.99 -0.30
CA GLN A 295 17.25 20.34 -1.33
C GLN A 295 17.17 18.80 -1.29
N TYR A 296 16.63 18.26 -0.20
CA TYR A 296 16.39 16.83 0.01
C TYR A 296 14.90 16.51 -0.12
N THR A 297 14.56 15.24 -0.37
CA THR A 297 13.17 14.76 -0.46
C THR A 297 12.94 13.42 0.24
N SER A 298 11.78 13.30 0.87
CA SER A 298 11.18 12.10 1.43
C SER A 298 10.35 11.32 0.39
N CYS A 299 10.26 11.79 -0.86
CA CYS A 299 9.67 11.02 -1.96
C CYS A 299 10.45 9.75 -2.31
N VAL A 300 11.67 9.59 -1.79
CA VAL A 300 12.48 8.38 -1.91
C VAL A 300 12.92 7.91 -0.53
N SER A 301 12.76 6.62 -0.30
CA SER A 301 13.18 5.95 0.93
C SER A 301 13.86 4.62 0.62
N LEU A 302 14.83 4.23 1.44
CA LEU A 302 15.47 2.91 1.36
C LEU A 302 15.27 2.18 2.70
N ILE A 303 14.82 0.93 2.62
CA ILE A 303 14.67 0.04 3.76
C ILE A 303 15.68 -1.11 3.64
N TRP A 304 16.35 -1.46 4.73
CA TRP A 304 17.25 -2.61 4.78
C TRP A 304 17.25 -3.25 6.17
N THR A 305 17.73 -4.50 6.26
CA THR A 305 17.85 -5.24 7.52
C THR A 305 19.31 -5.48 7.89
N GLY A 306 19.53 -6.03 9.09
CA GLY A 306 20.85 -6.43 9.57
C GLY A 306 21.41 -7.69 8.90
N ASP A 307 20.61 -8.46 8.15
CA ASP A 307 21.11 -9.63 7.41
C ASP A 307 21.73 -9.17 6.08
N ALA A 308 23.02 -9.41 5.92
CA ALA A 308 23.80 -9.01 4.75
C ALA A 308 23.35 -9.67 3.43
N ARG A 309 22.58 -10.77 3.50
CA ARG A 309 22.10 -11.54 2.35
C ARG A 309 20.70 -11.12 1.91
N GLN A 310 19.99 -10.36 2.73
CA GLN A 310 18.67 -9.82 2.38
C GLN A 310 18.80 -8.59 1.49
N ASP A 311 17.89 -8.50 0.52
CA ASP A 311 17.68 -7.30 -0.30
C ASP A 311 17.24 -6.12 0.57
N GLY A 312 17.49 -4.92 0.09
CA GLY A 312 16.82 -3.72 0.57
C GLY A 312 15.72 -3.31 -0.39
N ILE A 313 14.74 -2.55 0.11
CA ILE A 313 13.63 -2.06 -0.70
C ILE A 313 13.81 -0.56 -0.90
N LEU A 314 14.00 -0.14 -2.15
CA LEU A 314 13.95 1.26 -2.53
C LEU A 314 12.51 1.59 -2.90
N SER A 315 11.89 2.55 -2.21
CA SER A 315 10.50 2.96 -2.43
C SER A 315 10.40 4.41 -2.90
N LEU A 316 9.58 4.63 -3.92
CA LEU A 316 9.44 5.88 -4.66
C LEU A 316 7.97 6.34 -4.65
N ASN A 317 7.71 7.55 -4.16
CA ASN A 317 6.40 8.20 -4.14
C ASN A 317 6.25 9.07 -5.38
N LEU A 318 5.52 8.60 -6.39
CA LEU A 318 5.43 9.23 -7.72
C LEU A 318 4.13 10.04 -7.89
N GLY A 319 4.17 11.04 -8.79
CA GLY A 319 2.98 11.65 -9.35
C GLY A 319 2.10 10.62 -10.08
N PHE A 320 0.78 10.77 -10.02
CA PHE A 320 -0.15 9.75 -10.55
C PHE A 320 0.05 9.52 -12.06
N ARG A 321 0.04 10.61 -12.84
CA ARG A 321 0.11 10.57 -14.31
C ARG A 321 1.45 10.01 -14.79
N GLU A 322 2.53 10.47 -14.20
CA GLU A 322 3.89 10.05 -14.51
C GLU A 322 4.13 8.59 -14.05
N GLY A 323 3.54 8.20 -12.91
CA GLY A 323 3.51 6.81 -12.45
C GLY A 323 2.79 5.89 -13.45
N VAL A 324 1.65 6.30 -14.01
CA VAL A 324 0.97 5.52 -15.07
C VAL A 324 1.82 5.41 -16.33
N ALA A 325 2.47 6.48 -16.78
CA ALA A 325 3.38 6.43 -17.92
C ALA A 325 4.60 5.52 -17.68
N ILE A 326 5.10 5.45 -16.44
CA ILE A 326 6.14 4.50 -16.05
C ILE A 326 5.60 3.06 -16.01
N LYS A 327 4.37 2.85 -15.51
CA LYS A 327 3.69 1.54 -15.50
C LYS A 327 3.58 0.97 -16.91
N GLU A 328 3.20 1.81 -17.88
CA GLU A 328 3.13 1.41 -19.30
C GLU A 328 4.49 0.97 -19.82
N LYS A 329 5.58 1.69 -19.52
CA LYS A 329 6.94 1.26 -19.91
C LYS A 329 7.39 -0.03 -19.23
N LEU A 330 7.07 -0.22 -17.94
CA LEU A 330 7.54 -1.37 -17.16
C LEU A 330 6.80 -2.68 -17.46
N TYR A 331 5.50 -2.60 -17.76
CA TYR A 331 4.59 -3.75 -17.85
C TYR A 331 3.83 -3.85 -19.19
N ALA A 332 4.18 -3.04 -20.21
CA ALA A 332 3.65 -3.27 -21.55
C ALA A 332 4.02 -4.68 -22.05
N PRO A 333 3.10 -5.39 -22.71
CA PRO A 333 3.45 -6.62 -23.39
C PRO A 333 4.50 -6.31 -24.48
N TRP A 334 5.61 -7.05 -24.46
CA TRP A 334 6.62 -7.02 -25.52
C TRP A 334 5.96 -7.38 -26.87
N ASN A 335 5.70 -6.37 -27.69
CA ASN A 335 5.22 -6.58 -29.06
C ASN A 335 6.37 -7.12 -29.90
N ILE A 336 6.33 -8.43 -30.20
CA ILE A 336 7.38 -9.17 -30.94
C ILE A 336 7.55 -8.68 -32.40
N ASN A 337 6.68 -7.79 -32.90
CA ASN A 337 6.67 -7.29 -34.28
C ASN A 337 7.55 -6.05 -34.53
N SER A 338 8.57 -5.79 -33.72
CA SER A 338 9.57 -4.73 -33.94
C SER A 338 10.93 -5.26 -34.38
N THR A 339 10.95 -6.28 -35.24
CA THR A 339 12.04 -6.47 -36.22
C THR A 339 12.03 -5.31 -37.21
N VAL A 340 12.68 -4.21 -36.82
CA VAL A 340 13.12 -3.20 -37.77
C VAL A 340 14.19 -3.85 -38.63
N ASN A 341 13.87 -4.09 -39.90
CA ASN A 341 14.86 -4.47 -40.90
C ASN A 341 15.94 -3.38 -40.96
N LEU A 342 17.17 -3.73 -40.55
CA LEU A 342 18.36 -2.93 -40.78
C LEU A 342 19.32 -3.72 -41.65
N VAL A 343 19.30 -3.37 -42.94
CA VAL A 343 20.21 -3.74 -44.04
C VAL A 343 20.15 -5.19 -44.49
#